data_AF-A0A443QP95-F1
#
_entry.id   AF-A0A443QP95-F1
#
_cell.length_a   1.000
_cell.length_b   1.000
_cell.length_c   1.000
_cell.angle_alpha   90.00
_cell.angle_beta   90.00
_cell.angle_gamma   90.00
#
_symmetry.space_group_name_H-M   'P 1'
#
loop_
_entity.id
_entity.type
_entity.pdbx_description
1 polymer ?
#
loop_
_entity_poly.entity_id
_entity_poly.type
_entity_poly.pdbx_seq_one_letter_code
_entity_poly.pdbx_strand_id
1 'polypeptide(L)' 'MAAKFAKKIAIPGVKHVILVASGKGGVGKSSVSVNLAAALYVNDKTKHVGILDADVFGPSIPRMMNLSEKPLLNKRKLN' A
#
# COMPACT_ATOMS: atom_id res chain seq x y z
N MET A 1 23.65 -13.14 -15.79
CA MET A 1 23.51 -13.12 -14.32
C MET A 1 22.08 -12.71 -13.99
N ALA A 2 21.17 -13.65 -13.74
CA ALA A 2 19.80 -13.33 -13.39
C ALA A 2 19.76 -12.93 -11.91
N ALA A 3 19.26 -11.73 -11.61
CA ALA A 3 19.02 -11.31 -10.23
C ALA A 3 18.09 -12.34 -9.57
N LYS A 4 18.60 -13.03 -8.55
CA LYS A 4 17.83 -13.92 -7.69
C LYS A 4 16.77 -13.06 -7.00
N PHE A 5 15.55 -13.00 -7.55
CA PHE A 5 14.47 -12.26 -6.91
C PHE A 5 14.22 -12.88 -5.53
N ALA A 6 14.24 -12.04 -4.51
CA ALA A 6 13.97 -12.45 -3.14
C ALA A 6 12.65 -13.22 -3.10
N LYS A 7 12.64 -14.34 -2.37
CA LYS A 7 11.46 -15.20 -2.22
C LYS A 7 10.29 -14.34 -1.75
N LYS A 8 9.22 -14.27 -2.55
CA LYS A 8 8.02 -13.48 -2.24
C LYS A 8 7.49 -13.92 -0.87
N ILE A 9 7.59 -13.04 0.12
CA ILE A 9 6.99 -13.27 1.44
C ILE A 9 5.49 -13.14 1.25
N ALA A 10 4.76 -14.24 1.47
CA ALA A 10 3.31 -14.22 1.46
C ALA A 10 2.82 -13.46 2.70
N ILE A 11 1.94 -12.48 2.49
CA ILE A 11 1.25 -11.81 3.59
C ILE A 11 0.01 -12.66 3.92
N PRO A 12 -0.09 -13.24 5.13
CA PRO A 12 -1.23 -14.09 5.48
C PRO A 12 -2.56 -13.37 5.30
N GLY A 13 -3.52 -14.03 4.64
CA GLY A 13 -4.85 -13.48 4.35
C GLY A 13 -4.93 -12.51 3.17
N VAL A 14 -3.81 -12.19 2.50
CA VAL A 14 -3.80 -11.31 1.32
C VAL A 14 -3.75 -12.14 0.04
N LYS A 15 -4.84 -12.10 -0.74
CA LYS A 15 -4.97 -12.85 -2.00
C LYS A 15 -4.09 -12.29 -3.13
N HIS A 16 -3.99 -10.96 -3.20
CA HIS A 16 -3.27 -10.27 -4.26
C HIS A 16 -2.41 -9.13 -3.70
N VAL A 17 -1.18 -9.01 -4.20
CA VAL A 17 -0.25 -7.93 -3.86
C VAL A 17 0.10 -7.20 -5.15
N ILE A 18 -0.18 -5.90 -5.20
CA ILE A 18 0.11 -5.03 -6.33
C ILE A 18 1.20 -4.06 -5.88
N LEU A 19 2.34 -4.05 -6.60
CA LEU A 19 3.43 -3.11 -6.35
C LEU A 19 3.28 -1.91 -7.28
N VAL A 20 3.24 -0.71 -6.71
CA VAL A 20 3.30 0.56 -7.46
C VAL A 20 4.67 1.19 -7.22
N ALA A 21 5.49 1.27 -8.26
CA ALA A 21 6.87 1.76 -8.19
C ALA A 21 7.20 2.70 -9.35
N SER A 22 8.28 3.48 -9.20
CA SER A 22 8.81 4.37 -10.23
C SER A 22 10.31 4.59 -10.02
N GLY A 23 11.03 4.82 -11.11
CA GLY A 23 12.47 5.13 -11.06
C GLY A 23 12.80 6.58 -10.68
N LYS A 24 11.80 7.45 -10.52
CA LYS A 24 11.98 8.89 -10.26
C LYS A 24 10.94 9.44 -9.29
N GLY A 25 11.35 10.39 -8.44
CA GLY A 25 10.47 11.16 -7.57
C GLY A 25 9.51 12.07 -8.35
N GLY A 26 8.36 12.40 -7.76
CA GLY A 26 7.41 13.37 -8.32
C GLY A 26 6.51 12.87 -9.47
N VAL A 27 6.61 11.62 -9.91
CA VAL A 27 5.79 11.09 -11.02
C VAL A 27 4.35 10.69 -10.64
N GLY A 28 3.95 10.87 -9.39
CA GLY A 28 2.59 10.57 -8.93
C GLY A 28 2.33 9.13 -8.45
N LYS A 29 3.35 8.36 -8.08
CA LYS A 29 3.19 6.99 -7.51
C LYS A 29 2.12 6.90 -6.40
N SER A 30 2.21 7.79 -5.41
CA SER A 30 1.28 7.80 -4.26
C SER A 30 -0.14 8.13 -4.69
N SER A 31 -0.31 9.08 -5.62
CA SER A 31 -1.60 9.42 -6.22
C SER A 31 -2.23 8.24 -6.96
N VAL A 32 -1.43 7.51 -7.73
CA VAL A 32 -1.90 6.30 -8.42
C VAL A 32 -2.27 5.22 -7.40
N SER A 33 -1.46 5.02 -6.37
CA SER A 33 -1.69 3.99 -5.34
C SER A 33 -2.99 4.21 -4.57
N VAL A 34 -3.24 5.46 -4.14
CA VAL A 34 -4.46 5.85 -3.43
C VAL A 34 -5.71 5.68 -4.31
N ASN A 35 -5.67 6.20 -5.54
CA ASN A 35 -6.83 6.09 -6.44
C ASN A 35 -7.09 4.64 -6.87
N LEU A 36 -6.05 3.83 -7.07
CA LEU A 36 -6.20 2.41 -7.36
C LEU A 36 -6.88 1.68 -6.20
N ALA A 37 -6.47 1.93 -4.96
CA ALA A 37 -7.09 1.34 -3.78
C ALA A 37 -8.56 1.74 -3.66
N ALA A 38 -8.87 3.04 -3.82
CA ALA A 38 -10.24 3.55 -3.80
C ALA A 38 -11.09 2.93 -4.92
N ALA A 39 -10.57 2.87 -6.15
CA ALA A 39 -11.28 2.30 -7.30
C ALA A 39 -11.56 0.81 -7.12
N LEU A 40 -10.59 0.02 -6.58
CA LEU A 40 -10.80 -1.40 -6.31
C LEU A 40 -11.93 -1.64 -5.29
N TYR A 41 -12.01 -0.81 -4.26
CA TYR A 41 -13.07 -0.89 -3.26
C TYR A 41 -14.43 -0.41 -3.82
N VAL A 42 -14.46 0.70 -4.55
CA VAL A 42 -15.70 1.22 -5.15
C VAL A 42 -16.25 0.25 -6.21
N ASN A 43 -15.36 -0.39 -6.98
CA ASN A 43 -15.74 -1.39 -7.98
C ASN A 43 -16.35 -2.64 -7.36
N ASP A 44 -15.88 -3.05 -6.18
CA ASP A 44 -16.41 -4.21 -5.45
C ASP A 44 -16.23 -4.03 -3.94
N LYS A 45 -17.33 -3.65 -3.28
CA LYS A 45 -17.38 -3.38 -1.84
C LYS A 45 -17.20 -4.63 -0.98
N THR A 46 -17.23 -5.83 -1.56
CA THR A 46 -16.96 -7.08 -0.83
C THR A 46 -15.46 -7.35 -0.67
N LYS A 47 -14.61 -6.64 -1.41
CA LYS A 47 -13.15 -6.77 -1.31
C LYS A 47 -12.60 -5.99 -0.13
N HIS A 48 -11.72 -6.64 0.61
CA HIS A 48 -10.88 -5.97 1.60
C HIS A 48 -9.65 -5.42 0.89
N VAL A 49 -9.55 -4.09 0.82
CA VAL A 49 -8.42 -3.39 0.18
C VAL A 49 -7.58 -2.73 1.27
N GLY A 50 -6.28 -3.02 1.27
CA GLY A 50 -5.29 -2.37 2.11
C GLY A 50 -4.27 -1.63 1.27
N ILE A 51 -3.70 -0.56 1.82
CA ILE A 51 -2.61 0.19 1.22
C ILE A 51 -1.47 0.28 2.23
N LEU A 52 -0.24 0.03 1.76
CA LEU A 52 0.98 0.12 2.55
C LEU A 52 1.88 1.16 1.90
N ASP A 53 2.25 2.18 2.67
CA ASP A 53 3.24 3.16 2.25
C ASP A 53 4.63 2.70 2.68
N ALA A 54 5.55 2.61 1.73
CA ALA A 54 6.98 2.34 1.98
C ALA A 54 7.85 3.53 1.51
N ASP A 55 7.23 4.62 1.06
CA ASP A 55 7.94 5.84 0.65
C ASP A 55 8.27 6.67 1.90
N VAL A 56 9.54 7.06 2.03
CA VAL A 56 10.05 7.84 3.17
C VAL A 56 9.94 9.35 2.90
N PHE A 57 9.96 9.76 1.63
CA PHE A 57 10.15 11.17 1.23
C PHE A 57 8.99 11.74 0.40
N GLY A 58 8.01 10.92 0.01
CA GLY A 58 6.79 11.36 -0.67
C GLY A 58 5.71 11.93 0.26
N PRO A 59 4.62 12.50 -0.28
CA PRO A 59 3.44 12.81 0.52
C PRO A 59 2.91 11.52 1.14
N SER A 60 2.87 11.49 2.47
CA SER A 60 2.36 10.37 3.26
C SER A 60 0.94 9.99 2.80
N ILE A 61 0.71 8.70 2.50
CA ILE A 61 -0.62 8.19 2.15
C ILE A 61 -1.70 8.60 3.17
N PRO A 62 -1.47 8.50 4.51
CA PRO A 62 -2.38 9.07 5.51
C PRO A 62 -2.83 10.50 5.20
N ARG A 63 -1.91 11.39 4.83
CA ARG A 63 -2.24 12.78 4.48
C ARG A 63 -3.11 12.86 3.23
N MET A 64 -2.85 12.05 2.21
CA MET A 64 -3.66 12.01 0.98
C MET A 64 -5.08 11.49 1.23
N MET A 65 -5.22 10.61 2.22
CA MET A 65 -6.50 10.04 2.65
C MET A 65 -7.22 10.93 3.69
N ASN A 66 -6.71 12.14 3.96
CA ASN A 66 -7.22 13.06 4.98
C ASN A 66 -7.30 12.42 6.38
N LEU A 67 -6.35 11.55 6.70
CA LEU A 67 -6.22 10.92 8.00
C LEU A 67 -5.23 11.71 8.86
N SER A 68 -5.71 12.21 9.99
CA SER A 68 -4.91 12.97 10.98
C SER A 68 -4.72 12.20 12.29
N GLU A 69 -5.38 11.05 12.44
CA GLU A 69 -5.32 10.23 13.64
C GLU A 69 -3.98 9.48 13.75
N LYS A 70 -3.59 9.19 14.99
CA LYS A 70 -2.43 8.31 15.22
C LYS A 70 -2.73 6.89 14.72
N PRO A 71 -1.74 6.16 14.19
CA PRO A 71 -1.93 4.77 13.77
C PRO A 71 -2.53 3.94 14.91
N LEU A 72 -3.65 3.28 14.61
CA LEU A 72 -4.24 2.31 15.54
C LEU A 72 -3.32 1.09 15.60
N LEU A 73 -2.75 0.84 16.77
CA LEU A 73 -1.95 -0.36 17.00
C LEU A 73 -2.89 -1.55 17.24
N ASN A 74 -2.88 -2.50 16.32
CA ASN A 74 -3.58 -3.76 16.54
C ASN A 74 -2.79 -4.64 17.52
N LYS A 75 -3.22 -4.67 18.78
CA LYS A 75 -2.58 -5.44 19.87
C LYS A 75 -2.46 -6.95 19.59
N ARG A 76 -3.22 -7.51 18.63
CA ARG A 76 -3.13 -8.93 18.23
C ARG A 76 -1.91 -9.29 17.37
N LYS A 77 -1.15 -8.31 16.86
CA LYS A 77 0.02 -8.54 15.98
C LYS A 77 1.34 -8.00 16.54
N LEU A 78 1.35 -7.63 17.82
CA LEU A 78 2.55 -7.14 18.54
C LEU A 78 3.17 -8.19 19.46
N ASN A 79 2.65 -9.43 19.45
CA ASN A 79 3.15 -10.58 20.19
C ASN A 79 3.69 -11.62 19.20
#